data_AF-A0A3L9G2Y0-F1
#
_entry.id   AF-A0A3L9G2Y0-F1
#
_cell.length_a   1.000
_cell.length_b   1.000
_cell.length_c   1.000
_cell.angle_alpha   90.00
_cell.angle_beta   90.00
_cell.angle_gamma   90.00
#
_symmetry.space_group_name_H-M   'P 1'
#
loop_
_entity.id
_entity.type
_entity.pdbx_description
1 polymer ?
#
loop_
_entity_poly.entity_id
_entity_poly.type
_entity_poly.pdbx_seq_one_letter_code
_entity_poly.pdbx_strand_id
1 'polypeptide(L)' 'MITIRDVARQAGVSVATVSRVLNNSTLVSADTREAVMKAVSELDYR' A
#
# COMPACT_ATOMS: atom_id res chain seq x y z
N MET A 1 -10.22 -12.13 -5.97
CA MET A 1 -8.75 -12.08 -5.79
C MET A 1 -8.39 -10.62 -5.70
N ILE A 2 -7.90 -10.17 -4.55
CA ILE A 2 -7.53 -8.76 -4.36
C ILE A 2 -6.13 -8.60 -4.92
N THR A 3 -5.89 -7.50 -5.63
CA THR A 3 -4.60 -7.21 -6.27
C THR A 3 -3.93 -6.00 -5.63
N ILE A 4 -2.63 -5.84 -5.86
CA ILE A 4 -1.89 -4.66 -5.43
C ILE A 4 -2.48 -3.34 -5.97
N ARG A 5 -3.23 -3.38 -7.09
CA ARG A 5 -3.96 -2.22 -7.63
C ARG A 5 -5.15 -1.83 -6.76
N ASP A 6 -5.81 -2.80 -6.13
CA ASP A 6 -6.93 -2.56 -5.24
C ASP A 6 -6.44 -1.97 -3.92
N VAL A 7 -5.33 -2.49 -3.39
CA VAL A 7 -4.62 -1.91 -2.24
C VAL A 7 -4.20 -0.47 -2.53
N ALA A 8 -3.61 -0.21 -3.71
CA ALA A 8 -3.21 1.13 -4.11
C ALA A 8 -4.40 2.10 -4.19
N ARG A 9 -5.53 1.65 -4.77
CA ARG A 9 -6.76 2.44 -4.87
C ARG A 9 -7.34 2.75 -3.49
N GLN A 10 -7.40 1.77 -2.59
CA GLN A 10 -7.92 1.93 -1.23
C GLN A 10 -7.04 2.86 -0.39
N ALA A 11 -5.72 2.70 -0.47
CA ALA A 11 -4.77 3.57 0.22
C ALA A 11 -4.63 4.97 -0.41
N GLY A 12 -5.27 5.24 -1.56
CA GLY A 12 -5.18 6.52 -2.25
C GLY A 12 -3.80 6.82 -2.84
N VAL A 13 -3.03 5.77 -3.17
CA VAL A 13 -1.65 5.90 -3.68
C VAL A 13 -1.47 5.20 -5.02
N SER A 14 -0.32 5.42 -5.65
CA SER A 14 0.04 4.68 -6.86
C SER A 14 0.52 3.26 -6.54
N VAL A 15 0.38 2.34 -7.49
CA VAL A 15 0.95 0.98 -7.39
C VAL A 15 2.46 1.02 -7.14
N ALA A 16 3.16 2.01 -7.72
CA ALA A 16 4.58 2.22 -7.49
C ALA A 16 4.87 2.58 -6.02
N THR A 17 3.98 3.35 -5.38
CA THR A 17 4.08 3.68 -3.95
C THR A 17 3.90 2.42 -3.10
N VAL A 18 2.90 1.59 -3.39
CA VAL A 18 2.71 0.30 -2.69
C VAL A 18 3.93 -0.60 -2.86
N SER A 19 4.48 -0.69 -4.08
CA SER A 19 5.71 -1.44 -4.34
C SER A 19 6.90 -0.90 -3.54
N ARG A 20 7.04 0.42 -3.41
CA ARG A 20 8.08 1.06 -2.58
C ARG A 20 7.90 0.75 -1.10
N VAL A 21 6.66 0.74 -0.61
CA VAL A 21 6.33 0.37 0.78
C VAL A 21 6.70 -1.08 1.06
N LEU A 22 6.30 -1.99 0.18
CA LEU A 22 6.63 -3.42 0.28
C LEU A 22 8.14 -3.68 0.20
N ASN A 23 8.85 -2.92 -0.61
CA ASN A 23 10.32 -2.98 -0.73
C ASN A 23 11.08 -2.17 0.34
N ASN A 24 10.39 -1.67 1.38
CA ASN A 24 10.98 -0.86 2.45
C ASN A 24 11.80 0.36 1.98
N SER A 25 11.38 1.00 0.89
CA SER A 25 12.02 2.23 0.41
C SER A 25 11.82 3.39 1.40
N THR A 26 12.87 4.16 1.64
CA THR A 26 12.85 5.38 2.47
C THR A 26 12.15 6.57 1.80
N LEU A 27 11.77 6.44 0.53
CA LEU A 27 11.10 7.49 -0.24
C LEU A 27 9.60 7.62 0.05
N VAL A 28 9.08 6.88 1.03
CA VAL A 28 7.65 6.87 1.37
C VAL A 28 7.48 7.41 2.77
N SER A 29 6.61 8.41 2.91
CA SER A 29 6.25 9.02 4.19
C SER A 29 5.68 7.97 5.14
N ALA A 30 5.89 8.15 6.44
CA ALA A 30 5.33 7.27 7.47
C ALA A 30 3.80 7.15 7.34
N ASP A 31 3.12 8.27 7.13
CA ASP A 31 1.67 8.34 6.92
C ASP A 31 1.20 7.49 5.74
N THR A 32 1.95 7.54 4.63
CA THR A 32 1.64 6.80 3.40
C THR A 32 1.87 5.30 3.59
N ARG A 33 2.93 4.92 4.33
CA ARG A 33 3.17 3.52 4.71
C ARG A 33 2.04 3.01 5.61
N GLU A 34 1.58 3.80 6.56
CA GLU A 34 0.50 3.43 7.47
C GLU A 34 -0.83 3.27 6.71
N ALA A 35 -1.17 4.19 5.79
CA ALA A 35 -2.35 4.08 4.94
C ALA A 35 -2.32 2.81 4.07
N VAL A 36 -1.17 2.45 3.50
CA VAL A 36 -0.99 1.21 2.73
C VAL A 36 -1.13 -0.02 3.63
N MET A 37 -0.51 -0.03 4.81
CA MET A 37 -0.63 -1.14 5.77
C MET A 37 -2.07 -1.34 6.23
N LYS A 38 -2.81 -0.24 6.47
CA LYS A 38 -4.25 -0.28 6.76
C LYS A 38 -5.04 -0.87 5.62
N ALA A 39 -4.83 -0.40 4.38
CA ALA A 39 -5.51 -0.92 3.21
C ALA A 39 -5.24 -2.40 2.98
N VAL A 40 -3.99 -2.86 3.17
CA VAL A 40 -3.61 -4.28 3.10
C VAL A 40 -4.37 -5.10 4.14
N SER A 41 -4.47 -4.59 5.37
CA SER A 41 -5.19 -5.25 6.46
C SER A 41 -6.71 -5.24 6.27
N GLU A 42 -7.30 -4.16 5.78
CA GLU A 42 -8.74 -4.02 5.51
C GLU A 42 -9.19 -4.89 4.35
N LEU A 43 -8.33 -5.01 3.34
CA LEU A 43 -8.59 -5.83 2.16
C LEU A 43 -8.23 -7.30 2.37
N ASP A 44 -7.79 -7.71 3.56
CA ASP A 44 -7.34 -9.08 3.86
C ASP A 44 -6.40 -9.62 2.76
N TYR A 45 -5.52 -8.74 2.28
CA TYR A 45 -4.63 -9.04 1.16
C TYR A 45 -3.60 -10.06 1.63
N ARG A 46 -3.80 -11.31 1.21
CA ARG A 46 -2.97 -12.47 1.56
C ARG A 46 -2.04 -12.88 0.42
#